data_AF-A0A535YCN8-F1
#
_entry.id   AF-A0A535YCN8-F1
#
_cell.length_a   1.000
_cell.length_b   1.000
_cell.length_c   1.000
_cell.angle_alpha   90.00
_cell.angle_beta   90.00
_cell.angle_gamma   90.00
#
_symmetry.space_group_name_H-M   'P 1'
#
loop_
_entity.id
_entity.type
_entity.pdbx_description
1 polymer ?
#
loop_
_entity_poly.entity_id
_entity_poly.type
_entity_poly.pdbx_seq_one_letter_code
_entity_poly.pdbx_strand_id
1 'polypeptide(L)'
;MIKHFLLLVCVAVALLAPPTASAHGVQPAGTTVVQDLGPYTLAATISPPTALPGPVSVQIAPQQSFSGLVSVTLWLVPIGAPSPTPPPAHVISEQGSFVTQLPITGPGDYELGLQASGQGGSGEARVPVTVAQQPFGWVVALIPAALGAFVLIIGGAMVVRLRRRMSPRFNELLTSSMALCALIALVAFVATQLIPANVTLSLSGSPTSIVPPTP
;
A
#
# COMPACT_ATOMS: atom_id res chain seq x y z
N MET A 1 6.29 -7.92 47.99
CA MET A 1 6.87 -7.06 46.92
C MET A 1 7.22 -7.83 45.65
N ILE A 2 7.82 -9.02 45.74
CA ILE A 2 8.21 -9.89 44.60
C ILE A 2 7.09 -10.18 43.58
N LYS A 3 5.84 -10.43 44.02
CA LYS A 3 4.72 -10.77 43.11
C LYS A 3 4.30 -9.62 42.18
N HIS A 4 4.45 -8.37 42.62
CA HIS A 4 4.11 -7.19 41.80
C HIS A 4 5.24 -6.85 40.83
N PHE A 5 6.50 -7.08 41.24
CA PHE A 5 7.67 -6.95 40.38
C PHE A 5 7.63 -7.97 39.23
N LEU A 6 7.29 -9.23 39.54
CA LEU A 6 7.14 -10.29 38.53
C LEU A 6 6.03 -9.97 37.52
N LEU A 7 4.89 -9.42 37.98
CA LEU A 7 3.78 -9.03 37.11
C LEU A 7 4.16 -7.84 36.20
N LEU A 8 4.91 -6.86 36.72
CA LEU A 8 5.41 -5.72 35.94
C LEU A 8 6.44 -6.15 34.88
N VAL A 9 7.31 -7.09 35.23
CA VAL A 9 8.26 -7.69 34.28
C VAL A 9 7.53 -8.52 33.22
N CYS A 10 6.52 -9.32 33.58
CA CYS A 10 5.71 -10.05 32.61
C CYS A 10 4.94 -9.11 31.67
N VAL A 11 4.39 -8.00 32.17
CA VAL A 11 3.72 -6.98 31.34
C VAL A 11 4.72 -6.28 30.42
N ALA A 12 5.91 -5.92 30.91
CA ALA A 12 6.97 -5.34 30.10
C ALA A 12 7.46 -6.30 29.01
N VAL A 13 7.62 -7.59 29.32
CA VAL A 13 8.00 -8.64 28.36
C VAL A 13 6.88 -8.88 27.33
N ALA A 14 5.61 -8.80 27.73
CA ALA A 14 4.47 -8.89 26.81
C ALA A 14 4.32 -7.65 25.91
N LEU A 15 4.80 -6.48 26.34
CA LEU A 15 4.89 -5.25 25.54
C LEU A 15 6.11 -5.22 24.61
N LEU A 16 7.19 -5.94 24.95
CA LEU A 16 8.36 -6.13 24.09
C LEU A 16 8.20 -7.29 23.10
N ALA A 17 7.25 -8.20 23.33
CA ALA A 17 6.86 -9.16 22.32
C ALA A 17 6.29 -8.38 21.13
N PRO A 18 6.87 -8.49 19.92
CA PRO A 18 6.29 -7.85 18.75
C PRO A 18 4.85 -8.33 18.66
N PRO A 19 3.85 -7.43 18.63
CA PRO A 19 2.49 -7.86 18.41
C PRO A 19 2.49 -8.52 17.03
N THR A 20 2.43 -9.85 16.99
CA THR A 20 1.91 -10.59 15.84
C THR A 20 0.40 -10.43 15.83
N ALA A 21 -0.07 -9.19 16.03
CA ALA A 21 -1.28 -8.77 15.38
C ALA A 21 -0.91 -8.78 13.89
N SER A 22 -1.23 -9.90 13.23
CA SER A 22 -1.66 -9.83 11.84
C SER A 22 -2.92 -8.96 11.83
N ALA A 23 -2.74 -7.65 11.99
CA ALA A 23 -3.52 -6.73 11.19
C ALA A 23 -3.37 -7.29 9.79
N HIS A 24 -4.49 -7.73 9.21
CA HIS A 24 -4.56 -8.14 7.82
C HIS A 24 -3.93 -6.99 7.02
N GLY A 25 -2.62 -7.06 6.82
CA GLY A 25 -1.88 -6.22 5.90
C GLY A 25 -2.33 -6.76 4.57
N VAL A 26 -3.49 -6.27 4.14
CA VAL A 26 -4.06 -6.54 2.84
C VAL A 26 -3.03 -5.99 1.87
N GLN A 27 -2.07 -6.84 1.51
CA GLN A 27 -1.62 -6.87 0.13
C GLN A 27 -2.91 -6.96 -0.66
N PRO A 28 -3.24 -5.97 -1.50
CA PRO A 28 -4.49 -6.04 -2.24
C PRO A 28 -4.40 -7.34 -3.03
N ALA A 29 -5.25 -8.31 -2.65
CA ALA A 29 -5.41 -9.51 -3.44
C ALA A 29 -5.73 -9.00 -4.84
N GLY A 30 -4.97 -9.47 -5.83
CA GLY A 30 -5.15 -9.00 -7.20
C GLY A 30 -6.64 -9.09 -7.56
N THR A 31 -7.19 -8.02 -8.10
CA THR A 31 -8.60 -8.01 -8.49
C THR A 31 -8.71 -8.73 -9.82
N THR A 32 -9.45 -9.84 -9.86
CA THR A 32 -9.70 -10.59 -11.10
C THR A 32 -11.00 -10.11 -11.72
N VAL A 33 -10.92 -9.71 -12.99
CA VAL A 33 -12.07 -9.33 -13.82
C VAL A 33 -12.12 -10.25 -15.02
N VAL A 34 -13.29 -10.84 -15.26
CA VAL A 34 -13.55 -11.65 -16.46
C VAL A 34 -14.23 -10.77 -17.49
N GLN A 35 -13.73 -10.80 -18.72
CA GLN A 35 -14.15 -9.90 -19.77
C GLN A 35 -14.31 -10.66 -21.10
N ASP A 36 -15.44 -10.39 -21.76
CA ASP A 36 -15.69 -10.87 -23.12
C ASP A 36 -15.15 -9.85 -24.14
N LEU A 37 -14.27 -10.35 -25.02
CA LEU A 37 -13.60 -9.63 -26.09
C LEU A 37 -14.05 -10.23 -27.44
N GLY A 38 -15.35 -10.14 -27.72
CA GLY A 38 -15.95 -10.78 -28.88
C GLY A 38 -15.93 -12.31 -28.73
N PRO A 39 -15.16 -13.06 -29.55
CA PRO A 39 -15.08 -14.53 -29.47
C PRO A 39 -14.14 -15.04 -28.36
N TYR A 40 -13.57 -14.16 -27.53
CA TYR A 40 -12.59 -14.52 -26.50
C TYR A 40 -13.04 -14.06 -25.10
N THR A 41 -13.22 -14.98 -24.16
CA THR A 41 -13.40 -14.66 -22.74
C THR A 41 -12.07 -14.80 -22.00
N LEU A 42 -11.56 -13.70 -21.46
CA LEU A 42 -10.29 -13.64 -20.73
C LEU A 42 -10.51 -13.15 -19.29
N ALA A 43 -9.72 -13.68 -18.35
CA ALA A 43 -9.60 -13.17 -16.99
C ALA A 43 -8.34 -12.31 -16.88
N ALA A 44 -8.49 -11.10 -16.36
CA ALA A 44 -7.40 -10.19 -16.03
C ALA A 44 -7.31 -10.05 -14.50
N THR A 45 -6.22 -10.53 -13.91
CA THR A 45 -5.92 -10.36 -12.48
C THR A 45 -4.94 -9.21 -12.30
N ILE A 46 -5.41 -8.13 -11.69
CA ILE A 46 -4.68 -6.86 -11.54
C ILE A 46 -4.17 -6.75 -10.11
N SER A 47 -2.86 -6.71 -9.95
CA SER A 47 -2.19 -6.53 -8.66
C SER A 47 -1.56 -5.14 -8.61
N PRO A 48 -1.98 -4.28 -7.66
CA PRO A 48 -1.43 -2.92 -7.54
C PRO A 48 0.03 -2.95 -7.08
N PRO A 49 0.80 -1.88 -7.35
CA PRO A 49 2.19 -1.80 -6.93
C PRO A 49 2.29 -1.68 -5.41
N THR A 50 3.39 -2.19 -4.85
CA THR A 50 3.69 -2.08 -3.41
C THR A 50 4.20 -0.70 -3.01
N ALA A 51 4.63 0.11 -3.99
CA ALA A 51 5.05 1.51 -3.82
C ALA A 51 4.79 2.29 -5.11
N LEU A 52 4.54 3.59 -4.98
CA LEU A 52 4.37 4.50 -6.11
C LEU A 52 5.55 5.48 -6.19
N PRO A 53 6.07 5.81 -7.38
CA PRO A 53 5.78 5.20 -8.68
C PRO A 53 6.19 3.72 -8.75
N GLY A 54 5.46 2.90 -9.51
CA GLY A 54 5.75 1.47 -9.61
C GLY A 54 4.88 0.75 -10.64
N PRO A 55 5.24 -0.47 -11.04
CA PRO A 55 4.46 -1.23 -12.02
C PRO A 55 3.23 -1.90 -11.40
N VAL A 56 2.08 -1.79 -12.06
CA VAL A 56 0.91 -2.65 -11.85
C VAL A 56 1.18 -3.98 -12.55
N SER A 57 1.03 -5.09 -11.84
CA SER A 57 1.14 -6.43 -12.43
C SER A 57 -0.22 -6.89 -12.92
N VAL A 58 -0.32 -7.28 -14.20
CA VAL A 58 -1.56 -7.79 -14.80
C VAL A 58 -1.29 -9.21 -15.33
N GLN A 59 -2.02 -10.18 -14.80
CA GLN A 59 -2.02 -11.55 -15.32
C GLN A 59 -3.24 -11.75 -16.20
N ILE A 60 -3.03 -12.22 -17.43
CA ILE A 60 -4.10 -12.58 -18.35
C ILE A 60 -4.17 -14.10 -18.48
N ALA A 61 -5.36 -14.66 -18.34
CA ALA A 61 -5.62 -16.08 -18.51
C ALA A 61 -6.91 -16.32 -19.32
N PRO A 62 -6.93 -17.30 -20.24
CA PRO A 62 -8.13 -17.70 -20.96
C PRO A 62 -9.17 -18.29 -20.00
N GLN A 63 -10.46 -18.01 -20.22
CA GLN A 63 -11.58 -18.60 -19.48
C GLN A 63 -12.41 -19.56 -20.32
N GLN A 64 -12.12 -19.62 -21.63
CA GLN A 64 -12.74 -20.55 -22.55
C GLN A 64 -11.72 -21.09 -23.53
N SER A 65 -12.07 -22.23 -24.11
CA SER A 65 -11.32 -22.82 -25.20
C SER A 65 -11.43 -21.99 -26.48
N PHE A 66 -10.31 -21.75 -27.17
CA PHE A 66 -10.28 -21.15 -28.51
C PHE A 66 -9.21 -21.80 -29.38
N SER A 67 -9.47 -21.86 -30.67
CA SER A 67 -8.56 -22.49 -31.62
C SER A 67 -7.39 -21.56 -32.00
N GLY A 68 -6.18 -22.11 -31.94
CA GLY A 68 -4.97 -21.44 -32.40
C GLY A 68 -4.37 -20.44 -31.42
N LEU A 69 -3.60 -19.49 -31.96
CA LEU A 69 -2.93 -18.43 -31.22
C LEU A 69 -3.76 -17.14 -31.26
N VAL A 70 -3.83 -16.45 -30.13
CA VAL A 70 -4.54 -15.17 -29.98
C VAL A 70 -3.53 -14.10 -29.58
N SER A 71 -3.52 -13.01 -30.32
CA SER A 71 -2.77 -11.80 -29.96
C SER A 71 -3.60 -10.99 -28.98
N VAL A 72 -3.05 -10.76 -27.79
CA VAL A 72 -3.63 -9.94 -26.73
C VAL A 72 -2.79 -8.70 -26.54
N THR A 73 -3.40 -7.55 -26.83
CA THR A 73 -2.84 -6.23 -26.65
C THR A 73 -3.46 -5.61 -25.40
N LEU A 74 -2.64 -4.94 -24.59
CA LEU A 74 -3.07 -4.40 -23.31
C LEU A 74 -2.39 -3.07 -23.01
N TRP A 75 -3.10 -2.17 -22.34
CA TRP A 75 -2.55 -0.88 -21.92
C TRP A 75 -3.26 -0.39 -20.67
N LEU A 76 -2.57 0.43 -19.88
CA LEU A 76 -3.12 1.09 -18.71
C LEU A 76 -2.89 2.59 -18.85
N VAL A 77 -3.96 3.36 -18.90
CA VAL A 77 -3.93 4.82 -19.09
C VAL A 77 -4.89 5.48 -18.12
N PRO A 78 -4.72 6.77 -17.77
CA PRO A 78 -5.74 7.50 -17.04
C PRO A 78 -7.09 7.41 -17.76
N ILE A 79 -8.20 7.35 -17.03
CA ILE A 79 -9.55 7.29 -17.66
C ILE A 79 -9.71 8.44 -18.66
N GLY A 80 -10.17 8.10 -19.87
CA GLY A 80 -10.38 9.06 -20.97
C GLY A 80 -9.12 9.46 -21.75
N ALA A 81 -7.94 8.96 -21.37
CA ALA A 81 -6.73 9.14 -22.16
C ALA A 81 -6.71 8.20 -23.38
N PRO A 82 -6.05 8.59 -24.48
CA PRO A 82 -5.90 7.73 -25.66
C PRO A 82 -4.98 6.54 -25.36
N SER A 83 -5.20 5.43 -26.08
CA SER A 83 -4.32 4.26 -26.00
C SER A 83 -2.89 4.61 -26.49
N PRO A 84 -1.84 4.12 -25.82
CA PRO A 84 -0.46 4.33 -26.26
C PRO A 84 -0.22 3.63 -27.60
N THR A 85 0.63 4.21 -28.45
CA THR A 85 0.99 3.64 -29.75
C THR A 85 2.52 3.47 -29.86
N PRO A 86 3.04 2.25 -30.09
CA PRO A 86 2.33 0.97 -30.14
C PRO A 86 2.01 0.43 -28.73
N PRO A 87 0.83 -0.18 -28.52
CA PRO A 87 0.52 -0.85 -27.27
C PRO A 87 1.27 -2.20 -27.16
N PRO A 88 1.66 -2.64 -25.95
CA PRO A 88 2.33 -3.92 -25.78
C PRO A 88 1.39 -5.08 -26.12
N ALA A 89 1.88 -6.02 -26.95
CA ALA A 89 1.15 -7.18 -27.43
C ALA A 89 1.84 -8.47 -26.97
N HIS A 90 1.02 -9.47 -26.61
CA HIS A 90 1.45 -10.79 -26.19
C HIS A 90 0.65 -11.83 -26.96
N VAL A 91 1.22 -13.01 -27.19
CA VAL A 91 0.52 -14.11 -27.87
C VAL A 91 0.24 -15.21 -26.87
N ILE A 92 -1.00 -15.67 -26.83
CA ILE A 92 -1.44 -16.78 -25.97
C ILE A 92 -2.07 -17.90 -26.78
N SER A 93 -2.00 -19.11 -26.22
CA SER A 93 -2.77 -20.27 -26.65
C SER A 93 -3.90 -20.53 -25.65
N GLU A 94 -4.77 -21.49 -25.97
CA GLU A 94 -5.94 -21.88 -25.18
C GLU A 94 -5.67 -22.14 -23.68
N GLN A 95 -4.47 -22.60 -23.34
CA GLN A 95 -4.08 -22.94 -21.97
C GLN A 95 -2.97 -22.02 -21.44
N GLY A 96 -2.56 -21.03 -22.24
CA GLY A 96 -1.46 -20.14 -21.93
C GLY A 96 -1.93 -18.88 -21.18
N SER A 97 -1.37 -18.65 -20.00
CA SER A 97 -1.47 -17.36 -19.31
C SER A 97 -0.15 -16.59 -19.40
N PHE A 98 -0.20 -15.26 -19.32
CA PHE A 98 1.01 -14.45 -19.17
C PHE A 98 0.82 -13.37 -18.10
N VAL A 99 1.94 -12.87 -17.58
CA VAL A 99 1.99 -11.76 -16.64
C VAL A 99 2.77 -10.63 -17.28
N THR A 100 2.25 -9.41 -17.17
CA THR A 100 2.89 -8.20 -17.70
C THR A 100 2.89 -7.11 -16.63
N GLN A 101 3.81 -6.16 -16.77
CA GLN A 101 4.00 -5.07 -15.83
C GLN A 101 3.77 -3.74 -16.54
N LEU A 102 2.78 -2.98 -16.07
CA LEU A 102 2.38 -1.69 -16.64
C LEU A 102 2.81 -0.56 -15.70
N PRO A 103 3.74 0.33 -16.12
CA PRO A 103 4.23 1.39 -15.26
C PRO A 103 3.14 2.43 -14.99
N ILE A 104 3.00 2.84 -13.73
CA ILE A 104 2.18 3.98 -13.33
C ILE A 104 2.97 4.95 -12.48
N THR A 105 2.65 6.24 -12.61
CA THR A 105 3.37 7.33 -11.95
C THR A 105 2.79 7.71 -10.60
N GLY A 106 1.50 7.44 -10.36
CA GLY A 106 0.84 7.87 -9.14
C GLY A 106 -0.48 7.14 -8.89
N PRO A 107 -1.15 7.47 -7.77
CA PRO A 107 -2.48 6.96 -7.49
C PRO A 107 -3.51 7.68 -8.37
N GLY A 108 -4.64 7.04 -8.62
CA GLY A 108 -5.73 7.60 -9.41
C GLY A 108 -6.59 6.55 -10.08
N ASP A 109 -7.53 7.02 -10.88
CA ASP A 109 -8.39 6.17 -11.70
C ASP A 109 -7.80 5.99 -13.10
N TYR A 110 -7.58 4.73 -13.43
CA TYR A 110 -7.00 4.27 -14.68
C TYR A 110 -8.01 3.39 -15.42
N GLU A 111 -7.72 3.14 -16.68
CA GLU A 111 -8.48 2.29 -17.58
C GLU A 111 -7.54 1.24 -18.16
N LEU A 112 -7.82 -0.02 -17.85
CA LEU A 112 -7.15 -1.17 -18.46
C LEU A 112 -7.87 -1.49 -19.77
N GLY A 113 -7.23 -1.19 -20.88
CA GLY A 113 -7.68 -1.64 -22.19
C GLY A 113 -7.15 -3.02 -22.50
N LEU A 114 -8.01 -3.88 -23.02
CA LEU A 114 -7.71 -5.23 -23.46
C LEU A 114 -8.26 -5.38 -24.88
N GLN A 115 -7.42 -5.81 -25.80
CA GLN A 115 -7.81 -6.14 -27.17
C GLN A 115 -7.30 -7.53 -27.49
N ALA A 116 -8.17 -8.40 -28.00
CA ALA A 116 -7.82 -9.73 -28.44
C ALA A 116 -8.13 -9.88 -29.93
N SER A 117 -7.24 -10.55 -30.67
CA SER A 117 -7.41 -10.84 -32.09
C SER A 117 -6.82 -12.19 -32.44
N GLY A 118 -7.57 -12.99 -33.19
CA GLY A 118 -7.12 -14.30 -33.69
C GLY A 118 -8.08 -14.86 -34.75
N GLN A 119 -8.05 -16.17 -34.97
CA GLN A 119 -8.85 -16.81 -36.02
C GLN A 119 -10.37 -16.68 -35.83
N GLY A 120 -10.84 -16.53 -34.59
CA GLY A 120 -12.26 -16.40 -34.27
C GLY A 120 -12.82 -14.99 -34.50
N GLY A 121 -11.96 -14.00 -34.77
CA GLY A 121 -12.31 -12.59 -34.88
C GLY A 121 -11.49 -11.72 -33.93
N SER A 122 -11.99 -10.54 -33.62
CA SER A 122 -11.37 -9.61 -32.68
C SER A 122 -12.41 -8.98 -31.75
N GLY A 123 -11.94 -8.48 -30.60
CA GLY A 123 -12.74 -7.71 -29.68
C GLY A 123 -11.88 -6.87 -28.74
N GLU A 124 -12.49 -5.82 -28.20
CA GLU A 124 -11.87 -4.90 -27.26
C GLU A 124 -12.79 -4.69 -26.05
N ALA A 125 -12.20 -4.51 -24.88
CA ALA A 125 -12.90 -4.08 -23.68
C ALA A 125 -12.02 -3.18 -22.83
N ARG A 126 -12.69 -2.40 -21.99
CA ARG A 126 -12.09 -1.40 -21.12
C ARG A 126 -12.61 -1.63 -19.71
N VAL A 127 -11.69 -1.80 -18.77
CA VAL A 127 -12.01 -2.08 -17.37
C VAL A 127 -11.48 -0.92 -16.52
N PRO A 128 -12.35 -0.23 -15.75
CA PRO A 128 -11.89 0.80 -14.82
C PRO A 128 -11.08 0.17 -13.69
N VAL A 129 -9.94 0.78 -13.35
CA VAL A 129 -9.01 0.33 -12.32
C VAL A 129 -8.64 1.53 -11.44
N THR A 130 -9.01 1.48 -10.16
CA THR A 130 -8.57 2.48 -9.20
C THR A 130 -7.28 2.01 -8.53
N VAL A 131 -6.22 2.80 -8.67
CA VAL A 131 -4.94 2.58 -7.99
C VAL A 131 -4.87 3.51 -6.77
N ALA A 132 -4.92 2.91 -5.58
CA ALA A 132 -4.76 3.64 -4.34
C ALA A 132 -3.31 3.58 -3.83
N GLN A 133 -2.86 4.66 -3.18
CA GLN A 133 -1.60 4.66 -2.45
C GLN A 133 -1.74 3.84 -1.17
N GLN A 134 -0.98 2.75 -1.05
CA GLN A 134 -0.95 1.97 0.18
C GLN A 134 -0.34 2.83 1.31
N PRO A 135 -0.97 2.89 2.50
CA PRO A 135 -0.36 3.57 3.64
C PRO A 135 0.93 2.83 4.00
N PHE A 136 2.00 3.60 4.22
CA PHE A 136 3.30 3.03 4.58
C PHE A 136 3.16 2.11 5.79
N GLY A 137 3.56 0.84 5.64
CA GLY A 137 3.34 -0.19 6.68
C GLY A 137 3.92 0.16 8.05
N TRP A 138 4.99 0.96 8.10
CA TRP A 138 5.56 1.45 9.37
C TRP A 138 4.67 2.48 10.08
N VAL A 139 3.92 3.31 9.34
CA VAL A 139 2.96 4.27 9.91
C VAL A 139 1.74 3.55 10.48
N VAL A 140 1.27 2.50 9.79
CA VAL A 140 0.14 1.66 10.24
C VAL A 140 0.47 0.92 11.53
N ALA A 141 1.74 0.59 11.80
CA ALA A 141 2.16 -0.02 13.05
C ALA A 141 2.29 0.98 14.22
N LEU A 142 2.77 2.20 13.94
CA LEU A 142 2.99 3.21 14.99
C LEU A 142 1.69 3.74 15.61
N ILE A 143 0.64 3.93 14.81
CA ILE A 143 -0.64 4.47 15.28
C ILE A 143 -1.32 3.58 16.36
N PRO A 144 -1.57 2.28 16.12
CA PRO A 144 -2.17 1.41 17.13
C PRO A 144 -1.25 1.16 18.32
N ALA A 145 0.08 1.13 18.11
CA ALA A 145 1.04 1.03 19.22
C ALA A 145 0.97 2.26 20.14
N ALA A 146 0.93 3.47 19.56
CA ALA A 146 0.77 4.70 20.32
C ALA A 146 -0.58 4.77 21.03
N LEU A 147 -1.66 4.36 20.37
CA LEU A 147 -3.01 4.32 20.96
C LEU A 147 -3.10 3.31 22.13
N GLY A 148 -2.50 2.12 21.96
CA GLY A 148 -2.41 1.11 23.01
C GLY A 148 -1.61 1.61 24.21
N ALA A 149 -0.46 2.25 23.97
CA ALA A 149 0.33 2.87 25.04
C ALA A 149 -0.47 3.96 25.77
N PHE A 150 -1.19 4.81 25.04
CA PHE A 150 -2.02 5.87 25.61
C PHE A 150 -3.11 5.31 26.54
N VAL A 151 -3.84 4.27 26.09
CA VAL A 151 -4.88 3.60 26.90
C VAL A 151 -4.28 2.98 28.17
N LEU A 152 -3.10 2.35 28.08
CA LEU A 152 -2.40 1.78 29.23
C LEU A 152 -1.96 2.86 30.23
N ILE A 153 -1.45 4.00 29.75
CA ILE A 153 -1.04 5.11 30.61
C ILE A 153 -2.25 5.71 31.33
N ILE A 154 -3.38 5.95 30.63
CA ILE A 154 -4.62 6.46 31.25
C ILE A 154 -5.19 5.46 32.26
N GLY A 155 -5.31 4.19 31.88
CA GLY A 155 -5.84 3.14 32.75
C GLY A 155 -4.99 2.99 34.02
N GLY A 156 -3.67 2.94 33.87
CA GLY A 156 -2.72 2.88 34.99
C GLY A 156 -2.81 4.11 35.90
N ALA A 157 -2.84 5.31 35.32
CA ALA A 157 -3.01 6.57 36.04
C ALA A 157 -4.30 6.61 36.87
N MET A 158 -5.41 6.16 36.29
CA MET A 158 -6.72 6.16 36.93
C MET A 158 -6.77 5.18 38.11
N VAL A 159 -6.20 3.99 37.97
CA VAL A 159 -6.08 2.99 39.04
C VAL A 159 -5.18 3.49 40.18
N VAL A 160 -4.10 4.19 39.87
CA VAL A 160 -3.21 4.80 40.88
C VAL A 160 -3.90 5.95 41.61
N ARG A 161 -4.66 6.80 40.91
CA ARG A 161 -5.49 7.86 41.53
C ARG A 161 -6.56 7.28 42.47
N LEU A 162 -7.17 6.16 42.09
CA LEU A 162 -8.19 5.51 42.92
C LEU A 162 -7.60 4.86 44.18
N ARG A 163 -6.34 4.42 44.14
CA ARG A 163 -5.68 3.71 45.26
C ARG A 163 -4.86 4.58 46.21
N ARG A 164 -4.45 5.80 45.83
CA ARG A 164 -3.64 6.67 46.69
C ARG A 164 -4.11 8.12 46.59
N ARG A 165 -4.24 8.81 47.73
CA ARG A 165 -4.26 10.29 47.79
C ARG A 165 -2.94 10.79 47.21
N MET A 166 -2.91 11.11 45.93
CA MET A 166 -1.70 11.54 45.23
C MET A 166 -1.30 12.94 45.65
N SER A 167 0.01 13.17 45.79
CA SER A 167 0.55 14.49 46.06
C SER A 167 0.39 15.40 44.83
N PRO A 168 0.19 16.71 45.01
CA PRO A 168 -0.09 17.65 43.92
C PRO A 168 0.99 17.64 42.82
N ARG A 169 2.26 17.44 43.19
CA ARG A 169 3.40 17.36 42.24
C ARG A 169 3.32 16.15 41.31
N PHE A 170 2.82 15.03 41.80
CA PHE A 170 2.69 13.82 40.98
C PHE A 170 1.51 13.93 40.01
N ASN A 171 0.47 14.66 40.41
CA ASN A 171 -0.66 14.96 39.55
C ASN A 171 -0.23 15.82 38.35
N GLU A 172 0.61 16.83 38.60
CA GLU A 172 1.13 17.77 37.61
C GLU A 172 2.02 17.06 36.56
N LEU A 173 2.91 16.17 37.01
CA LEU A 173 3.73 15.30 36.15
C LEU A 173 2.90 14.36 35.27
N LEU A 174 1.78 13.85 35.79
CA LEU A 174 0.87 13.01 35.01
C LEU A 174 0.17 13.82 33.91
N THR A 175 -0.31 15.02 34.23
CA THR A 175 -0.95 15.91 33.24
C THR A 175 0.02 16.39 32.17
N SER A 176 1.27 16.71 32.52
CA SER A 176 2.27 17.10 31.52
C SER A 176 2.64 15.94 30.60
N SER A 177 2.75 14.71 31.14
CA SER A 177 2.95 13.50 30.35
C SER A 177 1.78 13.20 29.41
N MET A 178 0.53 13.34 29.88
CA MET A 178 -0.67 13.16 29.05
C MET A 178 -0.76 14.19 27.93
N ALA A 179 -0.46 15.46 28.23
CA ALA A 179 -0.45 16.53 27.25
C ALA A 179 0.63 16.32 26.18
N LEU A 180 1.83 15.89 26.57
CA LEU A 180 2.93 15.60 25.65
C LEU A 180 2.61 14.38 24.77
N CYS A 181 2.02 13.33 25.33
CA CYS A 181 1.61 12.15 24.57
C CYS A 181 0.50 12.48 23.57
N ALA A 182 -0.52 13.24 23.99
CA ALA A 182 -1.60 13.70 23.11
C ALA A 182 -1.08 14.63 22.00
N LEU A 183 -0.13 15.52 22.30
CA LEU A 183 0.51 16.39 21.33
C LEU A 183 1.31 15.58 20.30
N ILE A 184 2.08 14.57 20.72
CA ILE A 184 2.82 13.70 19.80
C ILE A 184 1.85 12.92 18.89
N ALA A 185 0.76 12.38 19.44
CA ALA A 185 -0.25 11.67 18.65
C ALA A 185 -0.95 12.60 17.65
N LEU A 186 -1.27 13.83 18.07
CA LEU A 186 -1.86 14.85 17.20
C LEU A 186 -0.89 15.26 16.09
N VAL A 187 0.39 15.53 16.41
CA VAL A 187 1.40 15.91 15.42
C VAL A 187 1.65 14.77 14.43
N ALA A 188 1.71 13.52 14.89
CA ALA A 188 1.82 12.35 14.02
C ALA A 188 0.59 12.23 13.09
N PHE A 189 -0.62 12.41 13.63
CA PHE A 189 -1.86 12.41 12.84
C PHE A 189 -1.87 13.54 11.80
N VAL A 190 -1.57 14.77 12.21
CA VAL A 190 -1.49 15.94 11.33
C VAL A 190 -0.43 15.75 10.26
N ALA A 191 0.75 15.20 10.60
CA ALA A 191 1.79 14.86 9.62
C ALA A 191 1.32 13.81 8.60
N THR A 192 0.52 12.82 9.01
CA THR A 192 -0.05 11.85 8.06
C THR A 192 -1.11 12.46 7.13
N GLN A 193 -1.77 13.54 7.54
CA GLN A 193 -2.76 14.26 6.72
C GLN A 193 -2.13 15.32 5.80
N LEU A 194 -0.93 15.82 6.14
CA LEU A 194 -0.26 16.97 5.48
C LEU A 194 1.01 16.61 4.71
N ILE A 195 1.30 15.33 4.46
CA ILE A 195 2.28 14.96 3.42
C ILE A 195 1.52 14.94 2.09
N PRO A 196 1.50 16.04 1.29
CA PRO A 196 1.14 15.91 -0.11
C PRO A 196 2.12 14.94 -0.75
N ALA A 197 1.66 14.18 -1.74
CA ALA A 197 2.38 13.12 -2.43
C ALA A 197 3.70 13.52 -3.14
N ASN A 198 4.26 14.70 -2.87
CA ASN A 198 5.45 15.24 -3.53
C ASN A 198 6.30 16.09 -2.55
N VAL A 199 7.02 15.46 -1.62
CA VAL A 199 8.23 16.07 -1.04
C VAL A 199 9.30 14.99 -0.90
N THR A 200 10.03 14.76 -1.99
CA THR A 200 11.37 14.16 -1.92
C THR A 200 12.33 15.22 -1.39
N LEU A 201 12.88 15.00 -0.18
CA LEU A 201 14.05 15.75 0.28
C LEU A 201 15.26 15.29 -0.55
N SER A 202 15.59 16.02 -1.60
CA SER A 202 16.85 15.87 -2.32
C SER A 202 17.99 16.40 -1.45
N LEU A 203 18.67 15.49 -0.74
CA LEU A 203 20.00 15.76 -0.21
C LEU A 203 20.95 15.92 -1.40
N SER A 204 21.21 17.16 -1.78
CA SER A 204 22.23 17.56 -2.74
C SER A 204 23.61 17.18 -2.21
N GLY A 205 24.10 16.01 -2.63
CA GLY A 205 25.51 15.64 -2.55
C GLY A 205 26.12 15.76 -3.95
N SER A 206 26.66 16.95 -4.25
CA SER A 206 27.47 17.16 -5.45
C SER A 206 28.84 16.49 -5.25
N PRO A 207 29.32 15.71 -6.24
CA PRO A 207 30.69 15.90 -6.65
C PRO A 207 30.77 16.16 -8.16
N THR A 208 31.27 17.35 -8.46
CA THR A 208 31.81 17.77 -9.76
C THR A 208 32.69 16.71 -10.41
N SER A 209 32.33 16.31 -11.62
CA SER A 209 33.21 15.62 -12.57
C SER A 209 33.40 16.55 -13.78
N ILE A 210 34.59 17.14 -13.86
CA ILE A 210 35.06 17.95 -14.99
C ILE A 210 35.60 16.98 -16.03
N VAL A 211 35.02 16.95 -17.23
CA VAL A 211 35.56 16.25 -18.40
C VAL A 211 36.27 17.30 -19.27
N PRO A 212 37.57 17.13 -19.60
CA PRO A 212 38.28 18.03 -20.50
C PRO A 212 37.93 17.74 -21.97
N PRO A 213 37.98 18.73 -22.86
CA PRO A 213 37.87 18.49 -24.29
C PRO A 213 39.18 17.88 -24.82
N THR A 214 39.09 16.71 -25.45
CA THR A 214 40.20 16.13 -26.21
C THR A 214 40.30 16.79 -27.61
N PRO A 215 41.53 16.88 -28.15
CA PRO A 215 41.90 17.71 -29.31
C PRO A 215 41.35 17.25 -30.65
#